data_AF-A0A955UJR7-F1
#
_entry.id   AF-A0A955UJR7-F1
#
_cell.length_a   1.000
_cell.length_b   1.000
_cell.length_c   1.000
_cell.angle_alpha   90.00
_cell.angle_beta   90.00
_cell.angle_gamma   90.00
#
_symmetry.space_group_name_H-M   'P 1'
#
loop_
_entity.id
_entity.type
_entity.pdbx_description
1 polymer ?
#
loop_
_entity_poly.entity_id
_entity_poly.type
_entity_poly.pdbx_seq_one_letter_code
_entity_poly.pdbx_strand_id
1 'polypeptide(L)'
;MAQIHRPEAERELAPREALAVRYAEKMAADFRTVPGPFVAELREHFTDGEIAELGLMIGQYLAMGRLLVVAGAHEAACELYVPDASDG
;
A
#
# COMPACT_ATOMS: atom_id res chain seq x y z
N MET A 1 13.13 -3.89 -11.93
CA MET A 1 13.35 -4.80 -10.78
C MET A 1 12.90 -4.05 -9.53
N ALA A 2 11.77 -4.44 -8.94
CA ALA A 2 11.26 -3.78 -7.73
C ALA A 2 12.17 -4.11 -6.54
N GLN A 3 12.76 -3.08 -5.93
CA GLN A 3 13.62 -3.16 -4.76
C GLN A 3 12.82 -3.55 -3.51
N ILE A 4 12.48 -4.82 -3.34
CA ILE A 4 11.80 -5.34 -2.13
C ILE A 4 12.77 -5.46 -0.94
N HIS A 5 14.08 -5.19 -1.13
CA HIS A 5 15.10 -5.49 -0.13
C HIS A 5 15.34 -4.40 0.93
N ARG A 6 14.85 -3.16 0.74
CA ARG A 6 15.00 -2.08 1.73
C ARG A 6 13.79 -2.04 2.67
N PRO A 7 14.00 -1.83 3.99
CA PRO A 7 12.89 -1.59 4.90
C PRO A 7 12.07 -0.39 4.43
N GLU A 8 10.76 -0.41 4.66
CA GLU A 8 9.82 0.59 4.13
C GLU A 8 10.22 2.03 4.49
N ALA A 9 10.83 2.23 5.68
CA ALA A 9 11.33 3.50 6.17
C ALA A 9 12.57 4.05 5.42
N GLU A 10 13.29 3.21 4.67
CA GLU A 10 14.53 3.57 3.93
C GLU A 10 14.31 3.63 2.42
N ARG A 11 13.07 3.47 1.96
CA ARG A 11 12.73 3.65 0.55
C ARG A 11 12.70 5.14 0.21
N GLU A 12 13.60 5.57 -0.66
CA GLU A 12 13.53 6.88 -1.31
C GLU A 12 12.40 6.85 -2.33
N LEU A 13 11.18 7.12 -1.87
CA LEU A 13 10.00 7.22 -2.73
C LEU A 13 9.98 8.57 -3.43
N ALA A 14 9.61 8.59 -4.71
CA ALA A 14 9.31 9.85 -5.38
C ALA A 14 8.14 10.56 -4.65
N PRO A 15 8.04 11.90 -4.71
CA PRO A 15 6.98 12.63 -3.98
C PRO A 15 5.57 12.11 -4.24
N ARG A 16 5.27 11.75 -5.49
CA ARG A 16 4.00 11.14 -5.90
C ARG A 16 3.75 9.79 -5.22
N GLU A 17 4.77 8.94 -5.15
CA GLU A 17 4.68 7.60 -4.54
C GLU A 17 4.56 7.71 -3.01
N ALA A 18 5.32 8.60 -2.38
CA ALA A 18 5.23 8.88 -0.95
C ALA A 18 3.82 9.37 -0.56
N LEU A 19 3.21 10.21 -1.41
CA LEU A 19 1.85 10.69 -1.19
C LEU A 19 0.80 9.58 -1.32
N ALA A 20 0.98 8.64 -2.25
CA ALA A 20 0.11 7.46 -2.37
C ALA A 20 0.23 6.53 -1.14
N VAL A 21 1.44 6.35 -0.59
CA VAL A 21 1.65 5.61 0.66
C VAL A 21 0.93 6.29 1.84
N ARG A 22 1.08 7.61 1.99
CA ARG A 22 0.34 8.38 3.01
C ARG A 22 -1.18 8.27 2.87
N TYR A 23 -1.69 8.17 1.63
CA TYR A 23 -3.11 7.92 1.41
C TYR A 23 -3.52 6.55 1.94
N ALA A 24 -2.73 5.50 1.66
CA ALA A 24 -2.96 4.16 2.19
C ALA A 24 -2.93 4.13 3.73
N GLU A 25 -1.95 4.80 4.35
CA GLU A 25 -1.84 4.93 5.81
C GLU A 25 -3.07 5.61 6.43
N LYS A 26 -3.51 6.72 5.85
CA LYS A 26 -4.73 7.41 6.31
C LYS A 26 -5.97 6.54 6.16
N MET A 27 -6.11 5.83 5.04
CA MET A 27 -7.24 4.91 4.82
C MET A 27 -7.23 3.74 5.81
N ALA A 28 -6.05 3.25 6.20
CA ALA A 28 -5.90 2.18 7.18
C ALA A 28 -6.17 2.65 8.62
N ALA A 29 -5.69 3.84 8.99
CA ALA A 29 -5.76 4.37 10.35
C ALA A 29 -7.07 5.13 10.64
N ASP A 30 -7.43 6.12 9.81
CA ASP A 30 -8.63 6.93 9.94
C ASP A 30 -9.01 7.63 8.62
N PHE A 31 -9.85 6.96 7.83
CA PHE A 31 -10.26 7.44 6.50
C PHE A 31 -11.01 8.78 6.53
N ARG A 32 -11.54 9.20 7.69
CA ARG A 32 -12.23 10.49 7.83
C ARG A 32 -11.27 11.67 7.73
N THR A 33 -9.97 11.42 7.84
CA THR A 33 -8.92 12.44 7.67
C THR A 33 -8.48 12.65 6.22
N VAL A 34 -9.04 11.89 5.27
CA VAL A 34 -8.75 11.98 3.84
C VAL A 34 -9.44 13.15 3.15
N PRO A 35 -10.73 13.45 3.38
CA PRO A 35 -11.42 14.52 2.66
C PRO A 35 -10.82 15.91 2.91
N GLY A 36 -11.14 16.86 2.02
CA GLY A 36 -10.78 18.27 2.17
C GLY A 36 -9.29 18.52 1.87
N PRO A 37 -8.46 18.97 2.83
CA PRO A 37 -7.08 19.37 2.58
C PRO A 37 -6.21 18.28 1.94
N PHE A 38 -6.42 17.01 2.31
CA PHE A 38 -5.58 15.93 1.80
C PHE A 38 -5.97 15.49 0.38
N VAL A 39 -7.25 15.55 -0.01
CA VAL A 39 -7.64 15.39 -1.42
C VAL A 39 -7.13 16.54 -2.28
N ALA A 40 -7.06 17.77 -1.74
CA ALA A 40 -6.45 18.88 -2.45
C ALA A 40 -4.96 18.64 -2.72
N GLU A 41 -4.22 18.13 -1.72
CA GLU A 41 -2.81 17.72 -1.87
C GLU A 41 -2.65 16.60 -2.92
N LEU A 42 -3.53 15.58 -2.90
CA LEU A 42 -3.52 14.51 -3.92
C LEU A 42 -3.68 15.06 -5.34
N ARG A 43 -4.51 16.08 -5.53
CA ARG A 43 -4.76 16.69 -6.84
C ARG A 43 -3.57 17.47 -7.40
N GLU A 44 -2.55 17.74 -6.61
CA GLU A 44 -1.29 18.32 -7.09
C GLU A 44 -0.46 17.32 -7.91
N HIS A 45 -0.70 16.01 -7.71
CA HIS A 45 0.09 14.93 -8.32
C HIS A 45 -0.73 13.85 -9.05
N PHE A 46 -2.05 13.84 -8.86
CA PHE A 46 -2.95 12.83 -9.40
C PHE A 46 -4.20 13.47 -10.01
N THR A 47 -4.71 12.87 -11.08
CA THR A 47 -6.04 13.19 -11.60
C THR A 47 -7.13 12.62 -10.69
N ASP A 48 -8.35 13.14 -10.77
CA ASP A 48 -9.49 12.59 -10.00
C ASP A 48 -9.73 11.08 -10.29
N GLY A 49 -9.49 10.64 -11.53
CA GLY A 49 -9.57 9.24 -11.93
C GLY A 49 -8.51 8.37 -11.25
N GLU A 50 -7.26 8.84 -11.22
CA GLU A 50 -6.16 8.16 -10.51
C GLU A 50 -6.39 8.13 -8.99
N ILE A 51 -6.95 9.18 -8.41
CA ILE A 51 -7.31 9.22 -6.98
C ILE A 51 -8.38 8.17 -6.66
N ALA A 52 -9.39 8.04 -7.52
CA ALA A 52 -10.44 7.04 -7.37
C ALA A 52 -9.88 5.61 -7.50
N GLU A 53 -9.03 5.37 -8.50
CA GLU A 53 -8.37 4.08 -8.71
C GLU A 53 -7.46 3.70 -7.53
N LEU A 54 -6.63 4.64 -7.06
CA LEU A 54 -5.80 4.44 -5.87
C LEU A 54 -6.63 4.11 -4.65
N GLY A 55 -7.73 4.85 -4.42
CA GLY A 55 -8.64 4.59 -3.31
C GLY A 55 -9.28 3.21 -3.38
N LEU A 56 -9.66 2.76 -4.58
CA LEU A 56 -10.21 1.42 -4.80
C LEU A 56 -9.19 0.33 -4.49
N MET A 57 -7.97 0.47 -5.01
CA MET A 57 -6.88 -0.50 -4.78
C MET A 57 -6.53 -0.60 -3.29
N ILE A 58 -6.37 0.54 -2.62
CA ILE A 58 -6.13 0.60 -1.18
C ILE A 58 -7.26 -0.10 -0.42
N GLY A 59 -8.52 0.24 -0.73
CA GLY A 59 -9.70 -0.35 -0.10
C GLY A 59 -9.77 -1.87 -0.25
N GLN A 60 -9.51 -2.37 -1.46
CA GLN A 60 -9.49 -3.79 -1.78
C GLN A 60 -8.45 -4.55 -0.94
N TYR A 61 -7.21 -4.04 -0.85
CA TYR A 61 -6.16 -4.71 -0.09
C TYR A 61 -6.37 -4.63 1.42
N LEU A 62 -6.90 -3.52 1.94
CA LEU A 62 -7.26 -3.41 3.36
C LEU A 62 -8.37 -4.40 3.73
N ALA A 63 -9.41 -4.53 2.90
CA ALA A 63 -10.49 -5.49 3.12
C ALA A 63 -9.98 -6.95 3.02
N MET A 64 -9.13 -7.23 2.04
CA MET A 64 -8.52 -8.54 1.87
C MET A 64 -7.64 -8.93 3.06
N GLY A 65 -6.79 -8.03 3.57
CA GLY A 65 -5.98 -8.30 4.77
C GLY A 65 -6.84 -8.69 5.97
N ARG A 66 -7.96 -7.99 6.20
CA ARG A 66 -8.93 -8.34 7.25
C ARG A 66 -9.57 -9.71 7.02
N LEU A 67 -9.94 -10.02 5.78
CA LEU A 67 -10.51 -11.31 5.41
C LEU A 67 -9.52 -12.46 5.69
N LEU A 68 -8.24 -12.28 5.34
CA LEU A 68 -7.19 -13.28 5.59
C LEU A 68 -6.98 -13.55 7.09
N VAL A 69 -7.11 -12.52 7.93
CA VAL A 69 -7.09 -12.68 9.39
C VAL A 69 -8.30 -13.48 9.86
N VAL A 70 -9.51 -13.09 9.46
CA VAL A 70 -10.75 -13.77 9.83
C VAL A 70 -10.77 -15.24 9.39
N ALA A 71 -10.21 -15.54 8.21
CA ALA A 71 -10.14 -16.89 7.68
C ALA A 71 -9.01 -17.75 8.28
N GLY A 72 -8.16 -17.19 9.16
CA GLY A 72 -6.95 -17.86 9.66
C GLY A 72 -5.86 -18.06 8.60
N ALA A 73 -6.07 -17.58 7.36
CA ALA A 73 -5.16 -17.75 6.24
C ALA A 73 -3.84 -16.96 6.42
N HIS A 74 -3.84 -15.91 7.24
CA HIS A 74 -2.64 -15.16 7.57
C HIS A 74 -1.54 -16.02 8.25
N GLU A 75 -1.92 -17.12 8.91
CA GLU A 75 -0.98 -18.08 9.51
C GLU A 75 -0.52 -19.13 8.49
N ALA A 76 -1.42 -19.56 7.59
CA ALA A 76 -1.14 -20.56 6.56
C ALA A 76 -0.29 -20.03 5.39
N ALA A 77 -0.25 -18.71 5.19
CA ALA A 77 0.44 -18.08 4.06
C ALA A 77 1.95 -17.88 4.25
N CYS A 78 2.56 -18.37 5.34
CA CYS A 78 3.99 -18.25 5.58
C CYS A 78 4.76 -19.53 5.25
N GLU A 79 5.10 -19.69 3.96
CA GLU A 79 6.45 -20.06 3.55
C GLU A 79 6.86 -19.08 2.45
N LEU A 80 7.55 -18.00 2.81
CA LEU A 80 8.24 -17.18 1.82
C LEU A 80 9.30 -18.06 1.15
N TYR A 81 9.19 -18.28 -0.15
CA TYR A 81 10.20 -18.98 -0.95
C TYR A 81 11.56 -18.29 -0.80
N VAL A 82 12.56 -19.02 -0.29
CA VAL A 82 13.97 -18.65 -0.30
C VAL A 82 14.63 -19.47 -1.43
N PRO A 83 15.08 -18.85 -2.54
CA PRO A 83 15.82 -19.59 -3.54
C PRO A 83 17.16 -20.07 -2.97
N ASP A 84 17.50 -21.34 -3.20
CA ASP A 84 18.81 -21.89 -2.83
C ASP A 84 19.92 -21.19 -3.63
N ALA A 85 21.03 -20.86 -2.95
CA ALA A 85 22.17 -20.14 -3.50
C ALA A 85 23.01 -20.93 -4.54
N SER A 86 22.50 -22.05 -5.06
CA SER A 86 23.23 -22.96 -5.94
C SER A 86 22.80 -22.95 -7.41
N ASP A 87 21.85 -22.10 -7.82
CA ASP A 87 21.52 -21.88 -9.24
C ASP A 87 22.34 -20.73 -9.86
N GLY A 88 23.67 -20.86 -9.77
CA GLY A 88 24.67 -20.07 -10.48
C GLY A 88 25.46 -20.91 -11.45
#